data_AF-M1AZP9-F1
#
_entry.id   AF-M1AZP9-F1
#
_cell.length_a   1.000
_cell.length_b   1.000
_cell.length_c   1.000
_cell.angle_alpha   90.00
_cell.angle_beta   90.00
_cell.angle_gamma   90.00
#
_symmetry.space_group_name_H-M   'P 1'
#
loop_
_entity.id
_entity.type
_entity.pdbx_description
1 polymer ?
#
loop_
_entity_poly.entity_id
_entity_poly.type
_entity_poly.pdbx_seq_one_letter_code
_entity_poly.pdbx_strand_id
1 'polypeptide(L)'
;MALRPADYLVHMGFVEGAAMWCIGFEKQDQGVTILGDLVLKDKIIVYDLARQRIGWTDYDCSSSVNVSITSGKGEFINAGQLSVNGASGCAMFSLQHTRASALLLLLVLMIGSPFLT
;
A
#
# COMPACT_ATOMS: atom_id res chain seq x y z
N MET A 1 -16.65 2.21 7.00
CA MET A 1 -15.44 2.99 6.71
C MET A 1 -15.62 3.60 5.33
N ALA A 2 -15.73 4.92 5.23
CA ALA A 2 -15.94 5.59 3.96
C ALA A 2 -14.61 6.18 3.48
N LEU A 3 -14.23 5.88 2.24
CA LEU A 3 -13.03 6.43 1.61
C LEU A 3 -13.46 7.47 0.59
N ARG A 4 -12.78 8.60 0.59
CA ARG A 4 -12.89 9.61 -0.46
C ARG A 4 -11.97 9.23 -1.61
N PRO A 5 -12.17 9.78 -2.81
CA PRO A 5 -11.28 9.57 -3.94
C PRO A 5 -9.80 9.78 -3.63
N ALA A 6 -9.47 10.81 -2.85
CA ALA A 6 -8.09 11.11 -2.47
C ALA A 6 -7.46 10.04 -1.55
N ASP A 7 -8.26 9.32 -0.78
CA ASP A 7 -7.75 8.38 0.24
C ASP A 7 -7.21 7.09 -0.40
N TYR A 8 -7.68 6.73 -1.62
CA TYR A 8 -7.19 5.56 -2.35
C TYR A 8 -6.18 5.87 -3.46
N LEU A 9 -5.74 7.12 -3.59
CA LEU A 9 -4.73 7.52 -4.58
C LEU A 9 -3.33 7.49 -3.96
N VAL A 10 -2.41 6.83 -4.66
CA VAL A 10 -1.00 6.73 -4.27
C VAL A 10 -0.15 7.57 -5.23
N HIS A 11 0.65 8.47 -4.69
CA HIS A 11 1.56 9.32 -5.46
C HIS A 11 2.79 8.50 -5.88
N MET A 12 2.92 8.22 -7.18
CA MET A 12 4.00 7.40 -7.72
C MET A 12 5.18 8.23 -8.25
N GLY A 13 5.10 9.56 -8.19
CA GLY A 13 6.13 10.47 -8.67
C GLY A 13 5.62 11.39 -9.76
N PHE A 14 6.48 11.75 -10.71
CA PHE A 14 6.15 12.66 -11.80
C PHE A 14 6.53 12.05 -13.15
N VAL A 15 5.68 12.24 -14.16
CA VAL A 15 5.97 11.91 -15.57
C VAL A 15 5.81 13.18 -16.39
N GLU A 16 6.87 13.56 -17.12
CA GLU A 16 6.92 14.79 -17.92
C GLU A 16 6.55 16.07 -17.12
N GLY A 17 6.89 16.09 -15.82
CA GLY A 17 6.60 17.20 -14.92
C GLY A 17 5.18 17.22 -14.34
N ALA A 18 4.30 16.27 -14.73
CA ALA A 18 2.97 16.10 -14.14
C ALA A 18 3.00 15.03 -13.04
N ALA A 19 2.30 15.29 -11.92
CA ALA A 19 2.17 14.34 -10.81
C ALA A 19 1.38 13.10 -11.24
N MET A 20 1.93 11.92 -10.99
CA MET A 20 1.31 10.63 -11.29
C MET A 20 0.63 10.07 -10.03
N TRP A 21 -0.67 9.82 -10.16
CA TRP A 21 -1.50 9.21 -9.12
C TRP A 21 -2.07 7.89 -9.62
N CYS A 22 -1.92 6.84 -8.82
CA CYS A 22 -2.44 5.51 -9.12
C CYS A 22 -3.50 5.10 -8.09
N ILE A 23 -4.46 4.29 -8.50
CA ILE A 23 -5.41 3.65 -7.58
C ILE A 23 -4.65 2.58 -6.80
N GLY A 24 -4.69 2.65 -5.46
CA GLY A 24 -3.94 1.78 -4.56
C GLY A 24 -4.59 0.44 -4.21
N PHE A 25 -5.65 0.04 -4.92
CA PHE A 25 -6.31 -1.25 -4.66
C PHE A 25 -5.58 -2.40 -5.35
N GLU A 26 -5.18 -3.39 -4.55
CA GLU A 26 -4.63 -4.65 -5.05
C GLU A 26 -5.73 -5.71 -5.10
N LYS A 27 -5.82 -6.44 -6.22
CA LYS A 27 -6.76 -7.54 -6.37
C LYS A 27 -6.26 -8.74 -5.57
N GLN A 28 -7.12 -9.27 -4.70
CA GLN A 28 -6.82 -10.48 -3.94
C GLN A 28 -7.68 -11.66 -4.40
N ASP A 29 -7.03 -12.76 -4.76
CA ASP A 29 -7.69 -13.94 -5.36
C ASP A 29 -8.28 -14.92 -4.33
N GLN A 30 -8.10 -14.67 -3.03
CA GLN A 30 -8.45 -15.63 -1.96
C GLN A 30 -9.80 -15.37 -1.30
N GLY A 31 -10.63 -14.48 -1.84
CA GLY A 31 -11.95 -14.17 -1.25
C GLY A 31 -11.88 -13.46 0.11
N VAL A 32 -10.69 -13.00 0.50
CA VAL A 32 -10.45 -12.19 1.69
C VAL A 32 -10.14 -10.77 1.25
N THR A 33 -10.68 -9.78 1.95
CA THR A 33 -10.33 -8.38 1.76
C THR A 33 -9.36 -7.95 2.86
N ILE A 34 -8.13 -7.60 2.49
CA ILE A 34 -7.16 -7.01 3.41
C ILE A 34 -7.34 -5.50 3.42
N LEU A 35 -7.64 -4.95 4.60
CA LEU A 35 -7.69 -3.50 4.82
C LEU A 35 -6.32 -3.03 5.28
N GLY A 36 -5.48 -2.69 4.29
CA GLY A 36 -4.12 -2.21 4.51
C GLY A 36 -4.05 -0.71 4.80
N ASP A 37 -2.83 -0.17 4.71
CA ASP A 37 -2.49 1.19 5.12
C ASP A 37 -3.35 2.27 4.43
N LEU A 38 -3.73 2.05 3.17
CA LEU A 38 -4.63 2.93 2.41
C LEU A 38 -5.95 3.20 3.12
N VAL A 39 -6.49 2.18 3.79
CA VAL A 39 -7.77 2.24 4.47
C VAL A 39 -7.60 2.74 5.90
N LEU A 40 -6.51 2.34 6.55
CA LEU A 40 -6.24 2.62 7.96
C LEU A 40 -5.66 4.02 8.20
N LYS A 41 -5.07 4.65 7.17
CA LYS A 41 -4.49 5.99 7.22
C LYS A 41 -5.48 7.04 7.73
N ASP A 42 -4.96 7.98 8.52
CA ASP A 42 -5.69 9.11 9.11
C ASP A 42 -6.89 8.69 9.97
N LYS A 43 -6.77 7.52 10.62
CA LYS A 43 -7.77 7.02 11.56
C LYS A 43 -7.14 6.45 12.83
N ILE A 44 -7.85 6.62 13.93
CA ILE A 44 -7.61 5.86 15.15
C ILE A 44 -8.42 4.57 15.05
N ILE A 45 -7.75 3.42 15.17
CA ILE A 45 -8.36 2.10 15.20
C ILE A 45 -8.34 1.57 16.64
N VAL A 46 -9.49 1.10 17.12
CA VAL A 46 -9.65 0.54 18.47
C VAL A 46 -10.04 -0.93 18.36
N TYR A 47 -9.22 -1.79 18.95
CA TYR A 47 -9.51 -3.22 19.11
C TYR A 47 -10.07 -3.46 20.51
N ASP A 48 -11.39 -3.60 20.62
CA ASP A 48 -12.04 -3.97 21.87
C ASP A 48 -12.12 -5.50 21.95
N LEU A 49 -11.03 -6.11 22.44
CA LEU A 49 -10.89 -7.57 22.53
C LEU A 49 -11.93 -8.20 23.46
N ALA A 50 -12.31 -7.50 24.53
CA ALA A 50 -13.30 -7.99 25.50
C ALA A 50 -14.69 -8.12 24.88
N ARG A 51 -15.05 -7.21 23.97
CA ARG A 51 -16.34 -7.23 23.26
C ARG A 51 -16.25 -7.72 21.82
N GLN A 52 -15.08 -8.21 21.41
CA GLN A 52 -14.81 -8.73 20.06
C GLN A 52 -15.26 -7.80 18.93
N ARG A 53 -14.97 -6.49 19.07
CA ARG A 53 -15.38 -5.48 18.08
C ARG A 53 -14.23 -4.56 17.73
N ILE A 54 -14.33 -3.98 16.54
CA ILE A 54 -13.36 -3.03 16.01
C ILE A 54 -14.10 -1.71 15.80
N GLY A 55 -13.54 -0.63 16.34
CA GLY A 55 -14.01 0.73 16.13
C GLY A 55 -12.97 1.54 15.37
N TRP A 56 -13.42 2.56 14.64
CA TRP A 56 -12.55 3.53 13.98
C TRP A 56 -13.17 4.92 14.00
N THR A 57 -12.32 5.93 13.97
CA THR A 57 -12.71 7.33 13.77
C THR A 57 -11.63 8.05 12.97
N ASP A 58 -12.02 9.06 12.20
CA ASP A 58 -11.06 9.92 11.51
C ASP A 58 -10.19 10.69 12.52
N TYR A 59 -8.93 10.87 12.18
CA TYR A 59 -7.93 11.51 13.04
C TYR A 59 -6.91 12.29 12.22
N ASP A 60 -6.58 13.48 12.69
CA ASP A 60 -5.52 14.30 12.10
C ASP A 60 -4.15 13.88 12.67
N CYS A 61 -3.35 13.19 11.85
CA CYS A 61 -2.03 12.70 12.23
C CYS A 61 -1.01 13.81 12.56
N SER A 62 -1.32 15.09 12.32
CA SER A 62 -0.49 16.21 12.80
C SER A 62 -0.68 16.51 14.29
N SER A 63 -1.77 16.01 14.89
CA SER A 63 -2.08 16.19 16.30
C SER A 63 -1.57 15.02 17.16
N SER A 64 -1.24 15.29 18.42
CA SER A 64 -0.80 14.26 19.37
C SER A 64 -1.98 13.52 20.00
N VAL A 65 -1.92 12.19 20.07
CA VAL A 65 -2.93 11.38 20.77
C VAL A 65 -2.63 11.39 22.27
N ASN A 66 -3.57 11.87 23.08
CA ASN A 66 -3.46 11.80 24.54
C ASN A 66 -4.21 10.58 25.07
N VAL A 67 -3.53 9.71 25.80
CA VAL A 67 -4.09 8.45 26.30
C VAL A 67 -4.09 8.46 27.82
N SER A 68 -5.27 8.43 28.43
CA SER A 68 -5.42 8.25 29.88
C SER A 68 -5.78 6.80 30.19
N ILE A 69 -5.04 6.16 31.09
CA ILE A 69 -5.26 4.75 31.46
C ILE A 69 -5.95 4.70 32.81
N THR A 70 -7.14 4.11 32.86
CA THR A 70 -7.73 3.64 34.11
C THR A 70 -7.15 2.27 34.40
N SER A 71 -6.28 2.19 35.41
CA SER A 71 -5.53 1.00 35.84
C SER A 71 -6.27 -0.33 35.62
N GLY A 72 -5.93 -1.00 34.54
CA GLY A 72 -6.25 -2.38 34.25
C GLY A 72 -4.94 -3.01 33.78
N LYS A 73 -4.65 -4.22 34.23
CA LYS A 73 -3.43 -5.00 34.01
C LYS A 73 -3.23 -5.31 32.50
N GLY A 74 -2.96 -4.30 31.69
CA GLY A 74 -2.70 -4.37 30.26
C GLY A 74 -1.29 -3.87 30.01
N GLU A 75 -0.42 -4.75 29.55
CA GLU A 75 0.92 -4.40 29.12
C GLU A 75 0.83 -3.46 27.90
N PHE A 76 1.40 -2.26 28.01
CA PHE A 76 1.44 -1.33 26.91
C PHE A 76 2.50 -1.78 25.90
N ILE A 77 2.05 -2.20 24.73
CA ILE A 77 2.93 -2.42 23.58
C ILE A 77 2.62 -1.30 22.59
N ASN A 78 3.55 -0.37 22.42
CA ASN A 78 3.42 0.61 21.35
C ASN A 78 3.53 -0.14 20.01
N ALA A 79 2.58 0.04 19.10
CA ALA A 79 2.61 -0.63 17.80
C ALA A 79 3.93 -0.37 17.03
N GLY A 80 4.56 0.79 17.25
CA GLY A 80 5.87 1.14 16.65
C GLY A 80 7.06 0.36 17.22
N GLN A 81 6.91 -0.36 18.33
CA GLN A 81 7.95 -1.29 18.84
C GLN A 81 7.88 -2.67 18.17
N LEU A 82 6.81 -2.97 17.42
CA LEU A 82 6.73 -4.20 16.63
C LEU A 82 7.53 -4.00 15.34
N SER A 83 8.79 -4.45 15.34
CA SER A 83 9.64 -4.50 14.15
C SER A 83 9.00 -5.41 13.08
N VAL A 84 8.18 -4.84 12.21
CA VAL A 84 7.75 -5.50 10.98
C VAL A 84 8.76 -5.12 9.91
N ASN A 85 9.59 -6.08 9.49
CA ASN A 85 10.35 -5.99 8.24
C ASN A 85 9.36 -5.96 7.08
N GLY A 86 8.72 -4.82 6.86
CA GLY A 86 7.90 -4.57 5.69
C GLY A 86 8.85 -4.43 4.50
N ALA A 87 8.98 -5.50 3.71
CA ALA A 87 9.57 -5.37 2.39
C ALA A 87 8.75 -4.34 1.62
N SER A 88 9.31 -3.16 1.39
CA SER A 88 8.75 -2.17 0.49
C SER A 88 8.71 -2.79 -0.91
N GLY A 89 7.60 -3.41 -1.28
CA GLY A 89 7.33 -3.94 -2.62
C GLY A 89 7.24 -2.87 -3.72
N CYS A 90 7.75 -1.66 -3.48
CA CYS A 90 7.72 -0.55 -4.44
C CYS A 90 8.83 -0.58 -5.50
N ALA A 91 9.61 -1.67 -5.61
CA ALA A 91 10.67 -1.80 -6.60
C ALA A 91 10.46 -2.92 -7.63
N MET A 92 9.27 -3.54 -7.70
CA MET A 92 9.07 -4.72 -8.57
C MET A 92 8.52 -4.39 -9.96
N PHE A 93 7.92 -3.23 -10.18
CA PHE A 93 7.28 -2.92 -11.48
C PHE A 93 8.25 -2.41 -12.56
N SER A 94 9.33 -1.71 -12.18
CA SER A 94 10.29 -1.16 -13.16
C SER A 94 11.15 -2.22 -13.84
N LEU A 95 11.37 -3.37 -13.19
CA LEU A 95 12.21 -4.46 -13.70
C LEU A 95 11.47 -5.36 -14.71
N GLN A 96 10.13 -5.41 -14.67
CA GLN A 96 9.34 -6.21 -15.61
C GLN A 96 9.18 -5.52 -16.96
N HIS A 97 8.99 -4.19 -16.97
CA HIS A 97 8.79 -3.43 -18.21
C HIS A 97 10.03 -3.43 -19.12
N THR A 98 11.22 -3.30 -18.53
CA THR A 98 12.51 -3.32 -19.25
C THR A 98 12.87 -4.69 -19.82
N ARG A 99 12.55 -5.77 -19.09
CA ARG A 99 12.78 -7.14 -19.57
C ARG A 99 11.84 -7.52 -20.71
N ALA A 100 10.57 -7.14 -20.63
CA ALA A 100 9.58 -7.41 -21.68
C ALA A 100 9.91 -6.65 -22.98
N SER A 101 10.32 -5.38 -22.89
CA SER A 101 10.71 -4.59 -24.07
C SER A 101 11.97 -5.12 -24.74
N ALA A 102 12.97 -5.57 -23.97
CA ALA A 102 14.19 -6.17 -24.52
C ALA A 102 13.92 -7.51 -25.22
N LEU A 103 13.06 -8.36 -24.64
CA LEU A 103 12.66 -9.62 -25.26
C LEU A 103 11.88 -9.41 -26.56
N LEU A 104 10.98 -8.43 -26.59
CA LEU A 104 10.21 -8.06 -27.77
C LEU A 104 11.13 -7.53 -28.89
N LEU A 105 12.11 -6.70 -28.55
CA LEU A 105 13.11 -6.21 -29.51
C LEU A 105 13.96 -7.36 -30.08
N LEU A 106 14.36 -8.31 -29.23
CA LEU A 106 15.10 -9.50 -29.66
C LEU A 106 14.26 -10.36 -30.61
N LEU A 107 12.99 -10.59 -30.29
CA LEU A 107 12.05 -11.32 -31.15
C LEU A 107 11.90 -10.64 -32.51
N VAL A 108 11.71 -9.31 -32.56
CA VAL A 108 11.60 -8.57 -33.83
C VAL A 108 12.88 -8.67 -34.67
N LEU A 109 14.07 -8.65 -34.05
CA LEU A 109 15.34 -8.85 -34.74
C LEU A 109 15.48 -10.28 -35.31
N MET A 110 15.05 -11.31 -34.58
CA MET A 110 15.12 -12.70 -35.05
C MET A 110 14.11 -12.99 -36.17
N ILE A 111 12.93 -12.34 -36.16
CA ILE A 111 11.89 -12.53 -37.19
C ILE A 111 12.14 -11.63 -38.42
N GLY A 112 12.83 -10.50 -38.26
CA GLY A 112 13.20 -9.58 -39.34
C GLY A 112 14.45 -9.98 -40.14
N SER A 113 15.15 -11.04 -39.73
CA SER A 113 16.40 -11.49 -40.35
C SER A 113 16.30 -12.49 -41.54
N PRO A 114 15.13 -13.01 -42.03
CA PRO A 114 15.14 -13.96 -43.15
C PRO A 114 15.05 -13.28 -44.52
N PHE A 115 15.39 -11.99 -44.66
CA PHE A 115 15.41 -11.30 -45.95
C PHE A 115 16.51 -10.23 -46.01
N LEU A 116 17.78 -10.61 -45.96
CA LEU A 116 18.84 -9.87 -46.66
C LEU A 116 20.02 -10.83 -46.93
N THR A 117 20.02 -11.38 -48.15
CA THR A 117 21.10 -12.13 -48.86
C THR A 117 21.70 -13.38 -48.23
#